data_AF-A0A7C1STZ2-F1
#
_entry.id   AF-A0A7C1STZ2-F1
#
_cell.length_a   1.000
_cell.length_b   1.000
_cell.length_c   1.000
_cell.angle_alpha   90.00
_cell.angle_beta   90.00
_cell.angle_gamma   90.00
#
_symmetry.space_group_name_H-M   'P 1'
#
loop_
_entity.id
_entity.type
_entity.pdbx_description
1 polymer ?
#
loop_
_entity_poly.entity_id
_entity_poly.type
_entity_poly.pdbx_seq_one_letter_code
_entity_poly.pdbx_strand_id
1 'polypeptide(L)' 'MVIQQHPDEEVRAAIIRLSDALCSYERNTGRMSVLILREQGGFFYRALGGKPNVPDDFLYEHILGMSD' A
#
# COMPACT_ATOMS: atom_id res chain seq x y z
N MET A 1 -9.34 -12.98 -1.65
CA MET A 1 -8.07 -12.47 -2.21
C MET A 1 -6.96 -12.87 -1.26
N VAL A 2 -6.01 -13.70 -1.70
CA VAL A 2 -4.94 -14.23 -0.84
C VAL A 2 -3.88 -13.16 -0.67
N ILE A 3 -3.41 -12.91 0.56
CA ILE A 3 -2.24 -12.07 0.81
C ILE A 3 -1.07 -12.71 0.07
N GLN A 4 -0.67 -12.16 -1.08
CA GLN A 4 0.58 -12.57 -1.73
C GLN A 4 1.72 -12.01 -0.89
N GLN A 5 2.15 -12.82 0.08
CA GLN A 5 3.42 -12.56 0.75
C GLN A 5 4.54 -12.84 -0.23
N HIS A 6 5.53 -11.95 -0.29
CA HIS A 6 6.72 -12.18 -1.09
C HIS A 6 7.44 -13.46 -0.61
N PRO A 7 7.96 -14.34 -1.49
CA PRO A 7 8.62 -15.58 -1.07
C PRO A 7 9.89 -15.32 -0.25
N ASP A 8 10.63 -14.27 -0.58
CA ASP A 8 11.80 -13.80 0.17
C ASP A 8 11.40 -13.10 1.49
N GLU A 9 12.01 -13.54 2.61
CA GLU A 9 11.74 -13.02 3.94
C GLU A 9 12.24 -11.60 4.18
N GLU A 10 13.40 -11.24 3.63
CA GLU A 10 13.95 -9.90 3.77
C GLU A 10 13.07 -8.89 3.06
N VAL A 11 12.56 -9.27 1.88
CA VAL A 11 11.59 -8.46 1.13
C VAL A 11 10.29 -8.30 1.92
N ARG A 12 9.76 -9.36 2.54
CA ARG A 12 8.58 -9.24 3.42
C ARG A 12 8.82 -8.24 4.56
N ALA A 13 9.97 -8.36 5.24
CA ALA A 13 10.32 -7.45 6.33
C ALA A 13 10.50 -6.01 5.86
N ALA A 14 11.04 -5.78 4.65
CA ALA A 14 11.13 -4.46 4.04
C ALA A 14 9.74 -3.88 3.74
N ILE A 15 8.83 -4.68 3.16
CA ILE A 15 7.45 -4.28 2.85
C ILE A 15 6.70 -3.86 4.12
N ILE A 16 6.82 -4.62 5.21
CA ILE A 16 6.21 -4.28 6.50
C ILE A 16 6.69 -2.91 6.98
N ARG A 17 8.00 -2.67 6.96
CA ARG A 17 8.59 -1.38 7.37
C ARG A 17 8.11 -0.22 6.50
N LEU A 18 7.97 -0.43 5.18
CA LEU A 18 7.43 0.58 4.27
C LEU A 18 5.96 0.90 4.58
N SER A 19 5.15 -0.11 4.87
CA SER A 19 3.74 0.06 5.24
C SER A 19 3.56 0.77 6.59
N ASP A 20 4.43 0.49 7.56
CA ASP A 20 4.45 1.22 8.85
C ASP A 20 4.83 2.69 8.65
N ALA A 21 5.81 2.97 7.79
CA ALA A 21 6.22 4.33 7.44
C ALA A 21 5.10 5.09 6.73
N LEU A 22 4.40 4.46 5.77
CA LEU A 22 3.23 5.02 5.11
C LEU A 22 2.13 5.37 6.13
N CYS A 23 1.78 4.42 7.00
CA CYS A 23 0.76 4.62 8.03
C CYS A 23 1.11 5.79 8.97
N SER A 24 2.40 5.92 9.33
CA SER A 24 2.88 7.05 10.12
C SER A 24 2.75 8.38 9.38
N TYR A 25 3.16 8.43 8.11
CA TYR A 25 3.03 9.63 7.26
C TYR A 25 1.57 10.09 7.15
N GLU A 26 0.65 9.17 6.86
CA GLU A 26 -0.77 9.51 6.68
C GLU A 26 -1.39 10.04 7.98
N ARG A 27 -1.07 9.41 9.13
CA ARG A 27 -1.51 9.89 10.45
C ARG A 27 -0.96 11.29 10.78
N ASN A 28 0.29 11.55 10.45
CA ASN A 28 0.94 12.81 10.83
C ASN A 28 0.55 13.97 9.91
N THR A 29 0.18 13.70 8.67
CA THR A 29 -0.13 14.73 7.66
C THR A 29 -1.62 14.88 7.40
N GLY A 30 -2.45 13.92 7.81
CA GLY A 30 -3.87 13.85 7.44
C GLY A 30 -4.09 13.56 5.96
N ARG A 31 -3.02 13.28 5.20
CA ARG A 31 -3.10 12.96 3.77
C ARG A 31 -3.26 11.46 3.59
N MET A 32 -4.02 11.06 2.57
CA MET A 32 -4.07 9.67 2.13
C MET A 32 -3.06 9.42 1.01
N SER A 33 -2.44 8.25 0.98
CA SER A 33 -1.47 7.88 -0.04
C SER A 33 -1.43 6.37 -0.24
N VAL A 34 -1.18 5.93 -1.48
CA VAL A 34 -1.06 4.49 -1.77
C VAL A 34 0.39 4.14 -2.04
N LEU A 35 0.88 3.12 -1.35
CA LEU A 35 2.14 2.45 -1.68
C LEU A 35 1.87 1.38 -2.74
N ILE A 36 2.58 1.47 -3.85
CA ILE A 36 2.54 0.48 -4.95
C ILE A 36 3.97 -0.01 -5.19
N LEU A 37 4.18 -1.31 -5.07
CA LEU A 37 5.44 -1.97 -5.40
C LEU A 37 5.19 -2.97 -6.53
N ARG A 38 6.04 -2.93 -7.54
CA ARG A 38 5.99 -3.83 -8.69
C ARG A 38 7.39 -4.31 -9.01
N GLU A 39 7.57 -5.62 -8.95
CA GLU A 39 8.85 -6.26 -9.22
C GLU A 39 8.88 -6.86 -10.62
N GLN A 40 10.06 -6.81 -11.26
CA GLN A 40 10.31 -7.61 -12.46
C GLN A 40 10.44 -9.08 -12.03
N GLY A 41 9.33 -9.82 -12.15
CA GLY A 41 9.18 -11.15 -11.55
C GLY A 41 7.72 -11.51 -11.25
N GLY A 42 6.82 -10.54 -11.36
CA GLY A 42 5.37 -10.76 -11.23
C GLY A 42 4.84 -10.51 -9.83
N PHE A 43 5.70 -10.18 -8.85
CA PHE A 43 5.24 -9.72 -7.56
C PHE A 43 4.64 -8.30 -7.65
N PHE A 44 3.44 -8.16 -7.10
CA PHE A 44 2.72 -6.90 -7.02
C PHE A 44 2.17 -6.72 -5.61
N TYR A 45 2.47 -5.57 -5.00
CA TYR A 45 2.02 -5.24 -3.66
C TYR A 45 1.43 -3.84 -3.64
N ARG A 46 0.31 -3.69 -2.94
CA ARG A 46 -0.41 -2.43 -2.80
C ARG A 46 -0.94 -2.25 -1.38
N ALA A 47 -0.76 -1.05 -0.81
CA ALA A 47 -1.21 -0.70 0.53
C ALA A 47 -1.68 0.75 0.67
N LEU A 48 -2.66 0.98 1.55
CA LEU A 48 -3.23 2.28 1.95
C LEU A 48 -3.48 2.24 3.46
N GLY A 49 -3.16 3.27 4.22
CA GLY A 49 -3.29 3.21 5.68
C GLY A 49 -2.34 2.21 6.33
N GLY A 50 -1.28 1.78 5.64
CA GLY A 50 -0.44 0.63 6.01
C GLY A 50 -1.13 -0.74 5.88
N LYS A 51 -2.37 -0.80 5.37
CA LYS A 51 -3.11 -2.05 5.16
C LYS A 51 -2.85 -2.57 3.75
N PRO A 52 -2.42 -3.84 3.61
CA PRO A 52 -2.23 -4.44 2.29
C PRO A 52 -3.57 -4.68 1.58
N ASN A 53 -3.51 -4.99 0.28
CA ASN A 53 -4.64 -5.49 -0.53
C ASN A 53 -5.74 -4.47 -0.83
N VAL A 54 -5.34 -3.24 -1.11
CA VAL A 54 -6.27 -2.20 -1.59
C VAL A 54 -6.73 -2.57 -3.02
N PRO A 55 -8.04 -2.78 -3.27
CA PRO A 55 -8.57 -3.09 -4.61
C PRO A 55 -8.18 -2.00 -5.60
N ASP A 56 -7.94 -2.35 -6.87
CA ASP A 56 -7.45 -1.39 -7.87
C ASP A 56 -8.41 -0.21 -8.07
N ASP A 57 -9.69 -0.54 -8.08
CA ASP A 57 -10.88 0.29 -8.20
C ASP A 57 -11.14 1.20 -6.98
N PHE A 58 -10.48 0.95 -5.84
CA PHE A 58 -10.62 1.77 -4.63
C PHE A 58 -9.92 3.15 -4.73
N LEU A 59 -9.04 3.35 -5.72
CA LEU A 59 -8.14 4.51 -5.78
C LEU A 59 -8.77 5.76 -6.41
N TYR A 60 -9.57 5.58 -7.45
CA TYR A 60 -9.97 6.71 -8.29
C TYR A 60 -11.07 7.56 -7.65
N GLU A 61 -12.09 6.94 -7.07
CA GLU A 61 -13.22 7.67 -6.49
C GLU A 61 -12.92 8.19 -5.08
N HIS A 62 -12.07 7.50 -4.31
CA HIS A 62 -11.87 7.81 -2.87
C HIS A 62 -10.75 8.82 -2.59
N ILE A 63 -9.76 8.95 -3.48
CA ILE A 63 -8.67 9.94 -3.32
C ILE A 63 -9.00 11.27 -4.01
N LEU A 64 -9.77 11.24 -5.10
CA LEU A 64 -10.15 12.43 -5.87
C LEU A 64 -11.57 12.95 -5.55
N GLY A 65 -12.42 12.14 -4.91
CA GLY A 65 -13.82 12.47 -4.63
C GLY A 65 -14.08 13.28 -3.34
N MET A 66 -13.05 13.86 -2.72
CA MET A 66 -13.22 14.81 -1.59
C MET A 66 -12.99 16.27 -2.04
N SER A 67 -13.44 16.61 -3.24
CA SER A 67 -13.55 17.99 -3.70
C SER A 67 -15.00 18.28 -4.06
N ASP A 68 -15.82 18.51 -3.03
CA ASP A 68 -17.00 19.41 -3.04
C ASP A 68 -17.38 19.73 -1.58
#